data_AF-A0A959C7T0-F1
#
_entry.id   AF-A0A959C7T0-F1
#
_cell.length_a   1.000
_cell.length_b   1.000
_cell.length_c   1.000
_cell.angle_alpha   90.00
_cell.angle_beta   90.00
_cell.angle_gamma   90.00
#
_symmetry.space_group_name_H-M   'P 1'
#
loop_
_entity.id
_entity.type
_entity.pdbx_description
1 polymer ?
#
loop_
_entity_poly.entity_id
_entity_poly.type
_entity_poly.pdbx_seq_one_letter_code
_entity_poly.pdbx_strand_id
1 'polypeptide(L)'
;LRPKTFARIVRFNHSIVQHNCRPQQRMTDLAYATGYYDQMHFIKEVKAFTRQTPKTYFQGHPGSWSGILKNILSKHFGSQNPALG
;
A
#
# COMPACT_ATOMS: atom_id res chain seq x y z
N LEU A 1 -16.67 -2.40 -2.91
CA LEU A 1 -15.40 -3.15 -3.13
C LEU A 1 -15.72 -4.63 -3.24
N ARG A 2 -15.13 -5.37 -4.20
CA ARG A 2 -15.25 -6.85 -4.23
C ARG A 2 -14.39 -7.44 -3.09
N PRO A 3 -14.73 -8.62 -2.51
CA PRO A 3 -13.99 -9.22 -1.39
C PRO A 3 -12.48 -9.31 -1.63
N LYS A 4 -12.08 -9.73 -2.84
CA LYS A 4 -10.67 -9.80 -3.25
C LYS A 4 -9.97 -8.44 -3.22
N THR A 5 -10.64 -7.37 -3.63
CA THR A 5 -10.06 -6.02 -3.62
C THR A 5 -9.89 -5.51 -2.19
N PHE A 6 -10.88 -5.77 -1.33
CA PHE A 6 -10.81 -5.39 0.08
C PHE A 6 -9.64 -6.09 0.78
N ALA A 7 -9.49 -7.40 0.61
CA ALA A 7 -8.37 -8.16 1.19
C ALA A 7 -7.00 -7.61 0.76
N ARG A 8 -6.85 -7.19 -0.50
CA ARG A 8 -5.61 -6.56 -1.00
C ARG A 8 -5.34 -5.21 -0.34
N ILE A 9 -6.37 -4.39 -0.15
CA ILE A 9 -6.25 -3.09 0.53
C ILE A 9 -5.81 -3.30 1.98
N VAL A 10 -6.47 -4.22 2.71
CA VAL A 10 -6.13 -4.54 4.10
C VAL A 10 -4.70 -5.05 4.21
N ARG A 11 -4.27 -5.96 3.33
CA ARG A 11 -2.90 -6.47 3.29
C ARG A 11 -1.88 -5.37 3.04
N PHE A 12 -2.14 -4.52 2.04
CA PHE A 12 -1.24 -3.42 1.71
C PHE A 12 -1.13 -2.42 2.87
N ASN A 13 -2.25 -2.10 3.52
CA ASN A 13 -2.24 -1.25 4.70
C ASN A 13 -1.48 -1.88 5.88
N HIS A 14 -1.63 -3.18 6.11
CA HIS A 14 -0.84 -3.89 7.11
C HIS A 14 0.66 -3.76 6.84
N SER A 15 1.09 -3.82 5.57
CA SER A 15 2.50 -3.60 5.21
C SER A 15 3.01 -2.19 5.53
N ILE A 16 2.15 -1.19 5.44
CA ILE A 16 2.50 0.19 5.80
C ILE A 16 2.66 0.33 7.31
N VAL A 17 1.71 -0.17 8.08
CA VAL A 17 1.77 -0.14 9.55
C VAL A 17 3.01 -0.90 10.05
N GLN A 18 3.24 -2.10 9.53
CA GLN A 18 4.39 -2.92 9.89
C GLN A 18 5.73 -2.26 9.55
N HIS A 19 5.81 -1.59 8.39
CA HIS A 19 7.01 -0.82 8.01
C HIS A 19 7.25 0.36 8.94
N ASN A 20 6.20 1.11 9.28
CA ASN A 20 6.31 2.25 10.20
C ASN A 20 6.80 1.81 11.61
N CYS A 21 6.40 0.62 12.07
CA CYS A 21 6.88 0.06 13.34
C CYS A 21 8.34 -0.42 13.28
N ARG A 22 8.83 -0.86 12.11
CA ARG A 22 10.17 -1.42 11.92
C ARG A 22 10.78 -0.94 10.59
N PRO A 23 11.17 0.34 10.49
CA PRO A 23 11.56 0.96 9.21
C PRO A 23 12.86 0.39 8.63
N GLN A 24 13.68 -0.26 9.45
CA GLN A 24 14.96 -0.86 9.05
C GLN A 24 14.85 -2.34 8.63
N GLN A 25 13.65 -2.94 8.70
CA GLN A 25 13.48 -4.34 8.31
C GLN A 25 13.67 -4.53 6.79
N ARG A 26 14.13 -5.71 6.37
CA ARG A 26 14.29 -6.01 4.94
C ARG A 26 12.90 -6.09 4.28
N MET A 27 12.81 -5.63 3.04
CA MET A 27 11.55 -5.64 2.28
C MET A 27 11.00 -7.05 2.06
N THR A 28 11.87 -8.06 1.98
CA THR A 28 11.48 -9.47 1.91
C THR A 28 10.78 -9.90 3.19
N ASP A 29 11.32 -9.52 4.34
CA ASP A 29 10.77 -9.88 5.66
C ASP A 29 9.44 -9.16 5.89
N LEU A 30 9.34 -7.90 5.46
CA LEU A 30 8.08 -7.15 5.45
C LEU A 30 7.01 -7.85 4.60
N ALA A 31 7.37 -8.33 3.41
CA ALA A 31 6.45 -9.05 2.53
C ALA A 31 5.90 -10.31 3.22
N TYR A 32 6.77 -11.16 3.75
CA TYR A 32 6.36 -12.37 4.45
C TYR A 32 5.51 -12.07 5.70
N ALA A 33 5.94 -11.12 6.52
CA ALA A 33 5.25 -10.73 7.75
C ALA A 33 3.83 -10.19 7.50
N THR A 34 3.57 -9.67 6.29
CA THR A 34 2.30 -9.03 5.94
C THR A 34 1.43 -9.86 5.00
N GLY A 35 1.76 -11.15 4.81
CA GLY A 35 0.91 -12.11 4.10
C GLY A 35 1.08 -12.10 2.59
N TYR A 36 2.22 -11.61 2.08
CA TYR A 36 2.64 -11.82 0.70
C TYR A 36 3.37 -13.17 0.57
N TYR A 37 3.10 -13.86 -0.54
CA TYR A 37 3.67 -15.17 -0.81
C TYR A 37 5.18 -15.11 -1.10
N ASP A 38 5.60 -14.11 -1.88
CA ASP A 38 6.99 -13.88 -2.25
C ASP A 38 7.24 -12.38 -2.55
N GLN A 39 8.49 -12.04 -2.83
CA GLN A 39 8.89 -10.68 -3.17
C GLN A 39 8.20 -10.16 -4.45
N MET A 40 7.94 -11.02 -5.44
CA MET A 40 7.32 -10.63 -6.71
C MET A 40 5.83 -10.27 -6.54
N HIS A 41 5.11 -11.02 -5.71
CA HIS A 41 3.73 -10.72 -5.32
C HIS A 41 3.68 -9.36 -4.62
N PHE A 42 4.58 -9.11 -3.66
CA PHE A 42 4.68 -7.83 -2.97
C PHE A 42 4.96 -6.66 -3.94
N ILE A 43 5.97 -6.80 -4.80
CA ILE A 43 6.31 -5.78 -5.81
C ILE A 43 5.13 -5.47 -6.72
N LYS A 44 4.42 -6.50 -7.21
CA LYS A 44 3.25 -6.32 -8.08
C LYS A 44 2.13 -5.55 -7.38
N GLU A 45 1.84 -5.85 -6.12
CA GLU A 45 0.80 -5.15 -5.37
C GLU A 45 1.19 -3.71 -5.05
N VAL A 46 2.41 -3.46 -4.54
CA VAL A 46 2.87 -2.10 -4.26
C VAL A 46 2.82 -1.24 -5.52
N LYS A 47 3.35 -1.72 -6.65
CA LYS A 47 3.28 -1.00 -7.93
C LYS A 47 1.84 -0.73 -8.37
N ALA A 48 0.91 -1.67 -8.14
CA ALA A 48 -0.49 -1.49 -8.50
C ALA A 48 -1.19 -0.39 -7.68
N PHE A 49 -0.77 -0.19 -6.43
CA PHE A 49 -1.33 0.81 -5.53
C PHE A 49 -0.60 2.15 -5.55
N THR A 50 0.71 2.18 -5.80
CA THR A 50 1.54 3.39 -5.61
C THR A 50 2.26 3.83 -6.88
N ARG A 51 2.28 2.99 -7.93
CA ARG A 51 3.11 3.17 -9.15
C ARG A 51 4.62 3.22 -8.88
N GLN A 52 5.04 2.83 -7.69
CA GLN A 52 6.44 2.82 -7.26
C GLN A 52 6.90 1.42 -6.88
N THR A 53 8.22 1.20 -6.83
CA THR A 53 8.77 -0.02 -6.23
C THR A 53 8.62 0.03 -4.70
N PRO A 54 8.61 -1.13 -4.00
CA PRO A 54 8.61 -1.13 -2.54
C PRO A 54 9.74 -0.29 -1.95
N LYS A 55 10.96 -0.46 -2.47
CA LYS A 55 12.13 0.29 -2.00
C LYS A 55 11.90 1.80 -2.07
N THR A 56 11.43 2.31 -3.21
CA THR A 56 11.16 3.76 -3.38
C THR A 56 10.04 4.24 -2.45
N TYR A 57 8.93 3.49 -2.39
CA TYR A 57 7.74 3.89 -1.63
C TYR A 57 8.01 3.95 -0.12
N PHE A 58 8.65 2.92 0.43
CA PHE A 58 8.87 2.78 1.87
C PHE A 58 10.10 3.55 2.38
N GLN A 59 10.99 4.01 1.50
CA GLN A 59 12.11 4.90 1.87
C GLN A 59 11.74 6.38 1.86
N GLY A 60 10.84 6.79 0.95
CA GLY A 60 10.55 8.21 0.71
C GLY A 60 9.42 8.80 1.54
N HIS A 61 8.57 7.99 2.16
CA HIS A 61 7.39 8.47 2.88
C HIS A 61 7.09 7.58 4.10
N PRO A 62 6.96 8.14 5.32
CA PRO A 62 6.20 7.46 6.37
C PRO A 62 4.78 7.29 5.82
N GLY A 63 4.32 6.04 5.73
CA GLY A 63 3.12 5.72 4.96
C GLY A 63 1.91 6.48 5.48
N SER A 64 1.49 7.51 4.74
CA SER A 64 0.35 8.35 5.10
C SER A 64 -0.92 7.81 4.47
N TRP A 65 -1.93 7.57 5.30
CA TRP A 65 -3.29 7.22 4.88
C TRP A 65 -3.87 8.19 3.85
N SER A 66 -3.42 9.45 3.85
CA SER A 66 -3.83 10.46 2.86
C SER A 66 -3.52 10.01 1.43
N GLY A 67 -2.35 9.41 1.19
CA GLY A 67 -1.97 8.92 -0.15
C GLY A 67 -2.79 7.71 -0.59
N ILE A 68 -3.09 6.80 0.34
CA ILE A 68 -3.91 5.61 0.08
C ILE A 68 -5.35 6.03 -0.23
N LEU A 69 -5.93 6.91 0.59
CA LEU A 69 -7.28 7.45 0.41
C LEU A 69 -7.40 8.16 -0.93
N LYS A 70 -6.47 9.06 -1.28
CA LYS A 70 -6.48 9.74 -2.58
C LYS A 70 -6.49 8.76 -3.76
N ASN A 71 -5.72 7.67 -3.70
CA ASN A 71 -5.69 6.67 -4.77
C ASN A 71 -6.93 5.78 -4.85
N ILE A 72 -7.54 5.42 -3.71
CA ILE A 72 -8.77 4.64 -3.68
C ILE A 72 -9.95 5.51 -4.15
N LEU A 73 -10.02 6.75 -3.67
CA LEU A 73 -11.07 7.69 -4.01
C LEU A 73 -11.01 8.08 -5.49
N SER A 74 -9.82 8.36 -6.04
CA SER A 74 -9.66 8.69 -7.45
C SER A 74 -10.04 7.54 -8.39
N LYS A 75 -9.70 6.28 -8.05
CA LYS A 75 -10.03 5.11 -8.88
C LYS A 75 -11.50 4.71 -8.84
N HIS A 76 -12.24 5.05 -7.79
CA HIS A 76 -13.59 4.53 -7.57
C HIS A 76 -14.70 5.58 -7.54
N PHE A 77 -14.38 6.87 -7.33
CA PHE A 77 -15.39 7.91 -7.13
C PHE A 77 -15.26 9.14 -8.05
N GLY A 78 -14.18 9.26 -8.85
CA GLY A 78 -13.99 10.41 -9.77
C GLY A 78 -13.87 11.76 -9.05
N SER A 79 -13.69 12.87 -9.79
CA SER A 79 -13.40 14.22 -9.26
C SER A 79 -14.54 14.91 -8.48
N GLN A 80 -15.57 14.17 -8.05
CA GLN A 80 -16.77 14.71 -7.41
C GLN A 80 -16.75 14.51 -5.88
N ASN A 81 -15.57 14.43 -5.25
CA ASN A 81 -15.47 14.30 -3.80
C ASN A 81 -15.02 15.63 -3.15
N PRO A 82 -15.89 16.32 -2.39
CA PRO A 82 -15.58 17.60 -1.75
C PRO A 82 -14.55 17.50 -0.61
N ALA A 83 -14.17 16.30 -0.17
CA ALA A 83 -13.13 16.09 0.84
C ALA A 83 -11.68 16.25 0.32
N LEU A 84 -11.51 16.65 -0.95
CA LEU A 84 -10.20 16.92 -1.58
C LEU A 84 -9.83 18.41 -1.63
N GLY A 85 -10.66 19.28 -1.04
CA GLY A 85 -10.40 20.71 -0.84
C GLY A 85 -9.59 21.01 0.41
#